data_AF-A0A5C5X475-F1
#
_entry.id   AF-A0A5C5X475-F1
#
_cell.length_a   1.000
_cell.length_b   1.000
_cell.length_c   1.000
_cell.angle_alpha   90.00
_cell.angle_beta   90.00
_cell.angle_gamma   90.00
#
_symmetry.space_group_name_H-M   'P 1'
#
loop_
_entity.id
_entity.type
_entity.pdbx_description
1 polymer ?
#
loop_
_entity_poly.entity_id
_entity_poly.type
_entity_poly.pdbx_seq_one_letter_code
_entity_poly.pdbx_strand_id
1 'polypeptide(L)'
;MFRCELCQAVVPAGVRTSRVILVTRSKTYVERGRQPMERGGPRGRGRSSGGKSKFDKGGEGSEIVREAAVCPKCAAQHEQDEEIKQQQLINSSPETGESDSES
;
A
#
# COMPACT_ATOMS: atom_id res chain seq x y z
N MET A 1 5.48 -4.44 28.35
CA MET A 1 5.90 -5.84 28.14
C MET A 1 4.96 -6.43 27.11
N PHE A 2 5.46 -7.13 26.10
CA PHE A 2 4.64 -7.75 25.05
C PHE A 2 5.27 -9.07 24.59
N ARG A 3 4.53 -9.92 23.90
CA ARG A 3 5.07 -11.14 23.28
C ARG A 3 5.32 -10.88 21.80
N CYS A 4 6.52 -11.18 21.32
CA CYS A 4 6.82 -11.14 19.90
C CYS A 4 6.01 -12.22 19.18
N GLU A 5 5.27 -11.85 18.15
CA GLU A 5 4.41 -12.81 17.43
C GLU A 5 5.20 -13.75 16.50
N LEU A 6 6.44 -13.41 16.16
CA LEU A 6 7.32 -14.25 15.36
C LEU A 6 8.09 -15.28 16.20
N CYS A 7 8.86 -14.81 17.18
CA CYS A 7 9.71 -15.68 17.99
C CYS A 7 9.09 -16.10 19.33
N GLN A 8 7.86 -15.66 19.64
CA GLN A 8 7.10 -15.98 20.87
C GLN A 8 7.77 -15.51 22.18
N ALA A 9 8.92 -14.84 22.11
CA ALA A 9 9.65 -14.34 23.28
C ALA A 9 8.90 -13.19 23.97
N VAL A 10 8.93 -13.18 25.30
CA VAL A 10 8.41 -12.06 26.10
C VAL A 10 9.45 -10.94 26.11
N VAL A 11 9.06 -9.77 25.61
CA VAL A 11 9.89 -8.57 25.55
C VAL A 11 9.61 -7.70 26.78
N PRO A 12 10.64 -7.27 27.53
CA PRO A 12 10.48 -6.51 28.77
C PRO A 12 9.85 -5.12 28.53
N ALA A 13 9.43 -4.46 29.61
CA ALA A 13 8.98 -3.07 29.54
C ALA A 13 10.13 -2.13 29.11
N GLY A 14 9.80 -1.02 28.44
CA GLY A 14 10.79 -0.04 27.96
C GLY A 14 11.42 -0.36 26.60
N VAL A 15 11.18 -1.53 26.03
CA VAL A 15 11.62 -1.86 24.66
C VAL A 15 10.52 -1.52 23.66
N ARG A 16 10.89 -0.80 22.59
CA ARG A 16 9.95 -0.44 21.51
C ARG A 16 9.45 -1.66 20.75
N THR A 17 8.16 -1.65 20.42
CA THR A 17 7.51 -2.64 19.55
C THR A 17 7.55 -2.14 18.10
N SER A 18 7.97 -3.00 17.17
CA SER A 18 7.87 -2.73 15.73
C SER A 18 6.73 -3.55 15.13
N ARG A 19 6.07 -3.02 14.10
CA ARG A 19 5.06 -3.76 13.33
C ARG A 19 5.63 -4.11 11.96
N VAL A 20 5.63 -5.39 11.64
CA VAL A 20 6.08 -5.89 10.33
C VAL A 20 4.90 -6.43 9.55
N ILE A 21 4.93 -6.28 8.23
CA ILE A 21 3.89 -6.76 7.32
C ILE A 21 4.28 -8.17 6.88
N LEU A 22 3.47 -9.16 7.25
CA LEU A 22 3.74 -10.57 6.90
C LEU A 22 3.09 -10.98 5.59
N VAL A 23 1.91 -10.44 5.30
CA VAL A 23 1.12 -10.82 4.13
C VAL A 23 0.50 -9.59 3.51
N THR A 24 0.81 -9.36 2.23
CA THR A 24 0.13 -8.42 1.35
C THR A 24 -0.66 -9.20 0.29
N ARG A 25 -1.79 -8.64 -0.14
CA ARG A 25 -2.56 -9.16 -1.28
C ARG A 25 -2.79 -8.06 -2.29
N SER A 26 -2.78 -8.39 -3.58
CA SER A 26 -3.26 -7.48 -4.62
C SER A 26 -4.79 -7.37 -4.55
N LYS A 27 -5.31 -6.18 -4.80
CA LYS A 27 -6.73 -5.90 -4.88
C LYS A 27 -7.03 -4.83 -5.90
N THR A 28 -8.02 -5.10 -6.73
CA THR A 28 -8.61 -4.13 -7.64
C THR A 28 -9.79 -3.45 -6.95
N TYR A 29 -9.72 -2.13 -6.84
CA TYR A 29 -10.76 -1.28 -6.29
C TYR A 29 -11.69 -0.81 -7.42
N VAL A 30 -12.99 -0.99 -7.20
CA VAL A 30 -14.03 -0.54 -8.12
C VAL A 30 -14.17 0.98 -8.05
N GLU A 31 -14.55 1.61 -9.16
CA GLU A 31 -14.91 3.03 -9.21
C GLU A 31 -16.01 3.35 -8.18
N ARG A 32 -15.82 4.43 -7.41
CA ARG A 32 -16.76 4.87 -6.36
C ARG A 32 -17.12 6.35 -6.52
N GLY A 33 -18.42 6.60 -6.44
CA GLY A 33 -19.00 7.94 -6.53
C GLY A 33 -19.78 8.15 -7.83
N ARG A 34 -20.72 9.09 -7.80
CA ARG A 34 -21.45 9.52 -9.00
C ARG A 34 -20.57 10.49 -9.75
N GLN A 35 -20.37 10.33 -11.07
CA GLN A 35 -19.80 11.40 -11.88
C GLN A 35 -20.57 12.70 -11.57
N PRO A 36 -19.87 13.83 -11.33
CA PRO A 36 -20.55 15.11 -11.21
C PRO A 36 -21.37 15.32 -12.49
N MET A 37 -22.70 15.18 -12.39
CA MET A 37 -23.57 15.64 -13.45
C MET A 37 -23.33 17.14 -13.53
N GLU A 38 -22.75 17.61 -14.63
CA GLU A 38 -22.76 19.03 -14.98
C GLU A 38 -24.22 19.45 -15.09
N ARG A 39 -24.81 19.90 -13.98
CA ARG A 39 -26.14 20.48 -13.98
C ARG A 39 -25.99 21.88 -14.57
N GLY A 40 -25.87 21.93 -15.90
CA GLY A 40 -26.00 23.14 -16.69
C GLY A 40 -27.36 23.77 -16.40
N GLY A 41 -27.33 24.98 -15.83
CA GLY A 41 -28.52 25.75 -15.54
C GLY A 41 -28.14 27.17 -15.10
N PRO A 42 -28.32 28.19 -15.95
CA PRO A 42 -28.06 29.58 -15.59
C PRO A 42 -29.26 30.09 -14.79
N ARG A 43 -29.34 29.80 -13.48
CA ARG A 43 -30.21 30.51 -12.52
C ARG A 43 -30.01 29.98 -11.11
N GLY A 44 -29.78 30.90 -10.17
CA GLY A 44 -30.17 30.69 -8.78
C GLY A 44 -29.01 30.76 -7.79
N ARG A 45 -28.90 31.92 -7.14
CA ARG A 45 -28.12 32.12 -5.92
C ARG A 45 -28.59 31.12 -4.85
N GLY A 46 -27.76 30.14 -4.54
CA GLY A 46 -27.94 29.23 -3.42
C GLY A 46 -26.57 28.77 -2.96
N ARG A 47 -26.23 28.99 -1.69
CA ARG A 47 -24.97 28.57 -1.08
C ARG A 47 -24.78 27.06 -1.24
N SER A 48 -24.07 26.65 -2.29
CA SER A 48 -23.67 25.25 -2.48
C SER A 48 -22.44 24.95 -1.64
N SER A 49 -22.64 24.96 -0.33
CA SER A 49 -21.75 24.31 0.63
C SER A 49 -21.83 22.80 0.38
N GLY A 50 -20.95 22.29 -0.46
CA GLY A 50 -20.83 20.85 -0.68
C GLY A 50 -19.69 20.61 -1.63
N GLY A 51 -18.50 20.42 -1.08
CA GLY A 51 -17.29 20.17 -1.84
C GLY A 51 -17.54 19.11 -2.90
N LYS A 52 -17.10 19.37 -4.13
CA LYS A 52 -17.14 18.44 -5.25
C LYS A 52 -16.69 17.07 -4.72
N SER A 53 -17.60 16.09 -4.63
CA SER A 53 -17.23 14.73 -4.27
C SER A 53 -16.23 14.28 -5.31
N LYS A 54 -14.95 14.18 -4.94
CA LYS A 54 -13.90 13.72 -5.85
C LYS A 54 -14.30 12.31 -6.27
N PHE A 55 -14.61 12.14 -7.55
CA PHE A 55 -14.90 10.86 -8.15
C PHE A 55 -13.67 9.95 -7.98
N ASP A 56 -13.82 8.83 -7.27
CA ASP A 56 -12.77 7.84 -7.09
C ASP A 56 -12.80 6.90 -8.29
N LYS A 57 -11.82 7.02 -9.18
CA LYS A 57 -11.69 6.20 -10.40
C LYS A 57 -11.33 4.74 -10.11
N GLY A 58 -11.23 4.34 -8.84
CA GLY A 58 -10.73 3.01 -8.50
C GLY A 58 -9.29 2.81 -8.99
N GLY A 59 -8.86 1.55 -9.07
CA GLY A 59 -7.51 1.19 -9.53
C GLY A 59 -7.00 -0.10 -8.89
N GLU A 60 -5.76 -0.47 -9.20
CA GLU A 60 -5.09 -1.61 -8.59
C GLU A 60 -4.19 -1.15 -7.44
N GLY A 61 -4.16 -1.93 -6.37
CA GLY A 61 -3.26 -1.69 -5.26
C GLY A 61 -3.02 -2.94 -4.43
N SER A 62 -2.24 -2.80 -3.36
CA SER A 62 -1.97 -3.86 -2.41
C SER A 62 -2.59 -3.56 -1.05
N GLU A 63 -3.25 -4.53 -0.44
CA GLU A 63 -3.75 -4.45 0.94
C GLU A 63 -2.86 -5.26 1.88
N ILE A 64 -2.57 -4.70 3.06
CA ILE A 64 -1.93 -5.43 4.16
C ILE A 64 -2.98 -6.34 4.79
N VAL A 65 -2.78 -7.66 4.67
CA VAL A 65 -3.70 -8.67 5.21
C VAL A 65 -3.33 -9.02 6.65
N ARG A 66 -2.03 -9.11 6.92
CA ARG A 66 -1.52 -9.49 8.23
C ARG A 66 -0.29 -8.69 8.59
N GLU A 67 -0.37 -8.03 9.73
CA GLU A 67 0.76 -7.43 10.43
C GLU A 67 1.06 -8.22 11.71
N ALA A 68 2.29 -8.10 12.21
CA ALA A 68 2.72 -8.74 13.45
C ALA A 68 3.52 -7.77 14.32
N ALA A 69 3.26 -7.79 15.63
CA ALA A 69 4.03 -7.07 16.63
C ALA A 69 5.29 -7.86 17.00
N VAL A 70 6.47 -7.28 16.78
CA VAL A 70 7.74 -8.00 16.88
C VAL A 70 8.77 -7.28 17.74
N CYS A 71 9.73 -8.07 18.24
CA CYS A 71 10.88 -7.54 18.95
C CYS A 71 11.88 -6.88 17.97
N PRO A 72 12.79 -6.02 18.45
CA PRO A 72 13.76 -5.33 17.59
C PRO A 72 14.64 -6.26 16.75
N LYS A 73 14.96 -7.45 17.26
CA LYS A 73 15.76 -8.45 16.56
C LYS A 73 15.03 -8.99 15.32
N CYS A 74 13.78 -9.42 15.50
CA CYS A 74 12.96 -9.93 14.42
C CYS A 74 12.59 -8.83 13.41
N ALA A 75 12.45 -7.57 13.86
CA ALA A 75 12.25 -6.44 12.96
C ALA A 75 13.44 -6.26 12.00
N ALA A 76 14.66 -6.23 12.53
CA ALA A 76 15.87 -6.05 11.71
C ALA A 76 16.09 -7.22 10.73
N GLN A 77 15.80 -8.45 11.15
CA GLN A 77 15.85 -9.61 10.25
C GLN A 77 14.84 -9.48 9.10
N HIS A 78 13.61 -9.06 9.41
CA HIS A 78 12.58 -8.87 8.40
C HIS A 78 12.93 -7.75 7.41
N GLU A 79 13.55 -6.66 7.86
CA GLU A 79 14.02 -5.59 6.97
C GLU A 79 15.07 -6.12 5.98
N GLN A 80 16.03 -6.90 6.44
CA GLN A 80 17.05 -7.54 5.58
C GLN A 80 16.42 -8.51 4.57
N ASP A 81 15.49 -9.35 5.02
CA ASP A 81 14.83 -10.33 4.15
C ASP A 81 14.02 -9.63 3.04
N GLU A 82 13.36 -8.52 3.35
CA GLU A 82 12.60 -7.74 2.36
C GLU A 82 13.51 -7.01 1.37
N GLU A 83 14.64 -6.45 1.82
CA GLU A 83 15.65 -5.86 0.93
C GLU A 83 16.20 -6.91 -0.06
N ILE A 84 16.51 -8.11 0.43
CA ILE A 84 17.00 -9.20 -0.42
C ILE A 84 15.94 -9.61 -1.46
N LYS A 85 14.68 -9.77 -1.05
CA LYS A 85 13.58 -10.10 -1.98
C LYS A 85 13.41 -9.02 -3.04
N GLN A 86 13.46 -7.74 -2.66
CA GLN A 86 13.33 -6.62 -3.59
C GLN A 86 14.49 -6.61 -4.60
N GLN A 87 15.72 -6.82 -4.14
CA GLN A 87 16.89 -6.91 -5.03
C GLN A 87 16.79 -8.09 -5.99
N GLN A 88 16.31 -9.25 -5.53
CA GLN A 88 16.09 -10.42 -6.40
C GLN A 88 15.05 -10.13 -7.48
N LEU A 89 13.94 -9.46 -7.14
CA LEU A 89 12.91 -9.07 -8.10
C LEU A 89 13.49 -8.13 -9.18
N ILE A 90 14.27 -7.14 -8.77
CA ILE A 90 14.95 -6.20 -9.69
C ILE A 90 15.90 -6.96 -10.63
N ASN A 91 16.77 -7.82 -10.09
CA ASN A 91 17.74 -8.56 -10.89
C ASN A 91 17.11 -9.62 -11.81
N SER A 92 15.89 -10.06 -11.52
CA SER A 92 15.17 -11.08 -12.29
C SER A 92 14.32 -10.52 -13.45
N SER A 93 14.31 -9.20 -13.67
CA SER A 93 13.64 -8.57 -14.82
C SER A 93 14.62 -8.43 -15.98
N PRO A 94 14.64 -9.34 -16.98
CA PRO A 94 15.49 -9.19 -18.15
C PRO A 94 15.02 -7.98 -18.98
N GLU A 95 15.99 -7.17 -19.39
CA GLU A 95 15.82 -6.04 -20.31
C GLU A 95 15.05 -6.50 -21.56
N THR A 96 13.84 -5.97 -21.76
CA THR A 96 13.19 -6.03 -23.07
C THR A 96 14.00 -5.14 -24.00
N GLY A 97 14.93 -5.75 -24.74
CA GLY A 97 15.64 -5.11 -25.83
C GLY A 97 14.65 -4.69 -26.91
N GLU A 98 14.32 -3.39 -26.95
CA GLU A 98 13.80 -2.74 -28.15
C GLU A 98 14.96 -2.62 -29.14
N SER A 99 15.01 -3.56 -30.08
CA SER A 99 15.87 -3.47 -31.26
C SER A 99 15.30 -2.42 -32.22
N ASP A 100 16.12 -1.40 -32.49
CA ASP A 100 15.95 -0.43 -33.56
C ASP A 100 15.56 -1.10 -34.89
N SER A 101 14.51 -0.58 -35.54
CA SER A 101 14.28 -0.80 -36.96
C SER A 101 14.15 0.55 -37.65
N GLU A 102 15.29 1.04 -38.15
CA GLU A 102 15.39 2.01 -39.24
C GLU A 102 14.49 1.58 -40.42
N SER A 103 13.69 2.52 -40.94
CA SER A 103 13.29 2.62 -42.36
C SER A 103 12.65 3.97 -42.65
#